data_AF-A0A959AHS7-F1
#
_entry.id   AF-A0A959AHS7-F1
#
_cell.length_a   1.000
_cell.length_b   1.000
_cell.length_c   1.000
_cell.angle_alpha   90.00
_cell.angle_beta   90.00
_cell.angle_gamma   90.00
#
_symmetry.space_group_name_H-M   'P 1'
#
loop_
_entity.id
_entity.type
_entity.pdbx_description
1 polymer ?
#
loop_
_entity_poly.entity_id
_entity_poly.type
_entity_poly.pdbx_seq_one_letter_code
_entity_poly.pdbx_strand_id
1 'polypeptide(L)'
;MIQTLLFILLLGVTGWFAWKGYGRVWRNIRLGKAEKIGGHAAERWRNVLLVALGQQKMFKNWLPAFLHLFIYVAFLITQIELIEIFVDGLSGSHRFFASALGGFYTFVISFIEVLSVLAFIATIIFLARRNLLRIPRFRKPEMKGWPFRDANLILLGEIILIVGIFSMNGADTVLQTRGLEHY
;
A
#
# COMPACT_ATOMS: atom_id res chain seq x y z
N MET A 1 26.52 7.32 -5.97
CA MET A 1 26.22 8.77 -6.05
C MET A 1 25.10 9.10 -7.04
N ILE A 2 25.18 8.68 -8.32
CA ILE A 2 24.11 8.97 -9.31
C ILE A 2 22.75 8.40 -8.86
N GLN A 3 22.71 7.17 -8.35
CA GLN A 3 21.49 6.53 -7.84
C GLN A 3 20.81 7.34 -6.73
N THR A 4 21.57 7.76 -5.71
CA THR A 4 21.08 8.61 -4.61
C THR A 4 20.52 9.95 -5.11
N LEU A 5 21.20 10.59 -6.07
CA LEU A 5 20.71 11.84 -6.67
C LEU A 5 19.39 11.64 -7.42
N LEU A 6 19.27 10.55 -8.19
CA LEU A 6 18.02 10.20 -8.86
C LEU A 6 16.91 9.87 -7.86
N PHE A 7 17.23 9.16 -6.77
CA PHE A 7 16.29 8.86 -5.71
C PHE A 7 15.76 10.13 -5.04
N ILE A 8 16.65 11.05 -4.64
CA ILE A 8 16.28 12.35 -4.05
C ILE A 8 15.41 13.17 -5.01
N LEU A 9 15.76 13.20 -6.30
CA LEU A 9 14.98 13.90 -7.31
C LEU A 9 13.56 13.30 -7.42
N LEU A 10 13.45 11.98 -7.57
CA LEU A 10 12.16 11.29 -7.66
C LEU A 10 11.31 11.47 -6.40
N LEU A 11 11.94 11.39 -5.23
CA LEU A 11 11.30 11.64 -3.94
C LEU A 11 10.78 13.07 -3.84
N GLY A 12 11.59 14.06 -4.23
CA GLY A 12 11.20 15.47 -4.25
C GLY A 12 10.03 15.74 -5.19
N VAL A 13 10.07 15.23 -6.42
CA VAL A 13 8.99 15.37 -7.40
C VAL A 13 7.71 14.71 -6.89
N THR A 14 7.79 13.47 -6.42
CA THR A 14 6.63 12.72 -5.90
C THR A 14 6.04 13.40 -4.66
N GLY A 15 6.90 13.85 -3.74
CA GLY A 15 6.52 14.59 -2.55
C GLY A 15 5.79 15.91 -2.87
N TRP A 16 6.23 16.63 -3.91
CA TRP A 16 5.55 17.85 -4.37
C TRP A 16 4.14 17.58 -4.90
N PHE A 17 3.96 16.54 -5.73
CA PHE A 17 2.64 16.13 -6.20
C PHE A 17 1.72 15.70 -5.05
N ALA A 18 2.25 14.91 -4.11
CA ALA A 18 1.54 14.47 -2.92
C ALA A 18 1.10 15.65 -2.05
N TRP A 19 2.00 16.59 -1.76
CA TRP A 19 1.71 17.80 -0.99
C TRP A 19 0.59 18.64 -1.63
N LYS A 20 0.64 18.86 -2.95
CA LYS A 20 -0.40 19.58 -3.69
C LYS A 20 -1.75 18.84 -3.64
N GLY A 21 -1.73 17.51 -3.75
CA GLY A 21 -2.92 16.66 -3.66
C GLY A 21 -3.58 16.72 -2.27
N TYR A 22 -2.81 16.43 -1.23
CA TYR A 22 -3.28 16.46 0.16
C TYR A 22 -3.70 17.87 0.61
N GLY A 23 -2.96 18.90 0.20
CA GLY A 23 -3.32 20.29 0.46
C GLY A 23 -4.67 20.67 -0.14
N ARG A 24 -5.00 20.17 -1.34
CA ARG A 24 -6.32 20.35 -1.95
C ARG A 24 -7.42 19.66 -1.14
N VAL A 25 -7.20 18.42 -0.72
CA VAL A 25 -8.17 17.66 0.11
C VAL A 25 -8.41 18.38 1.43
N TRP A 26 -7.35 18.78 2.12
CA TRP A 26 -7.42 19.50 3.38
C TRP A 26 -8.16 20.84 3.25
N ARG A 27 -7.85 21.61 2.20
CA ARG A 27 -8.56 22.86 1.90
C ARG A 27 -10.06 22.60 1.70
N ASN A 28 -10.41 21.57 0.93
CA ASN A 28 -11.81 21.23 0.67
C ASN A 28 -12.55 20.80 1.95
N ILE A 29 -11.90 20.03 2.83
CA ILE A 29 -12.46 19.64 4.13
C ILE A 29 -12.74 20.90 4.98
N ARG A 30 -11.82 21.87 4.98
CA ARG A 30 -11.96 23.12 5.74
C ARG A 30 -13.02 24.08 5.21
N LEU A 31 -13.50 23.90 3.98
CA LEU A 31 -14.66 24.64 3.46
C LEU A 31 -15.99 24.12 4.03
N GLY A 32 -16.00 22.93 4.63
CA GLY A 32 -17.17 22.36 5.29
C GLY A 32 -17.58 23.16 6.53
N LYS A 33 -18.86 23.08 6.90
CA LYS A 33 -19.35 23.65 8.16
C LYS A 33 -18.96 22.76 9.33
N ALA A 34 -18.59 23.36 10.45
CA ALA A 34 -18.33 22.60 11.67
C ALA A 34 -19.63 21.93 12.15
N GLU A 35 -19.59 20.63 12.36
CA GLU A 35 -20.70 19.86 12.92
C GLU A 35 -20.54 19.78 14.45
N LYS A 36 -21.62 20.04 15.19
CA LYS A 36 -21.61 19.90 16.65
C LYS A 36 -21.66 18.41 17.00
N ILE A 37 -20.53 17.87 17.44
CA ILE A 37 -20.41 16.45 17.82
C ILE A 37 -20.91 16.28 19.26
N GLY A 38 -22.05 15.57 19.44
CA GLY A 38 -22.61 15.21 20.74
C GLY A 38 -22.35 13.74 21.15
N GLY A 39 -22.89 13.33 22.30
CA GLY A 39 -22.89 11.94 22.77
C GLY A 39 -21.62 11.44 23.49
N HIS A 40 -21.60 10.15 23.82
CA HIS A 40 -20.52 9.52 24.60
C HIS A 40 -19.23 9.34 23.80
N ALA A 41 -18.12 9.90 24.30
CA ALA A 41 -16.84 9.86 23.60
C ALA A 41 -16.29 8.44 23.42
N ALA A 42 -16.47 7.57 24.40
CA ALA A 42 -16.00 6.18 24.35
C ALA A 42 -16.65 5.38 23.20
N GLU A 43 -17.95 5.55 23.00
CA GLU A 43 -18.67 4.90 21.90
C GLU A 43 -18.19 5.38 20.53
N ARG A 44 -17.89 6.67 20.40
CA ARG A 44 -17.35 7.22 19.14
C ARG A 44 -15.98 6.65 18.81
N TRP A 45 -15.08 6.57 19.79
CA TRP A 45 -13.76 5.97 19.58
C TRP A 45 -13.86 4.47 19.28
N ARG A 46 -14.74 3.75 19.96
CA ARG A 46 -15.04 2.35 19.63
C ARG A 46 -15.55 2.22 18.18
N ASN A 47 -16.43 3.11 17.74
CA ASN A 47 -16.93 3.11 16.37
C ASN A 47 -15.84 3.44 15.35
N VAL A 48 -14.93 4.39 15.65
CA VAL A 48 -13.77 4.68 14.80
C VAL A 48 -12.89 3.43 14.68
N LEU A 49 -12.55 2.78 15.80
CA LEU A 49 -11.73 1.56 15.79
C LEU A 49 -12.38 0.44 14.99
N LEU A 50 -13.68 0.16 15.19
CA LEU A 50 -14.35 -0.94 14.52
C LEU A 50 -14.64 -0.67 13.03
N VAL A 51 -15.03 0.57 12.69
CA VAL A 51 -15.46 0.91 11.33
C VAL A 51 -14.31 1.37 10.46
N ALA A 52 -13.42 2.24 10.98
CA ALA A 52 -12.31 2.80 10.21
C ALA A 52 -11.11 1.85 10.15
N LEU A 53 -10.70 1.25 11.28
CA LEU A 53 -9.57 0.31 11.31
C LEU A 53 -9.99 -1.13 11.09
N GLY A 54 -11.05 -1.59 11.77
CA GLY A 54 -11.53 -2.97 11.69
C GLY A 54 -12.35 -3.29 10.45
N GLN A 55 -12.70 -2.29 9.64
CA GLN A 55 -13.47 -2.43 8.40
C GLN A 55 -14.74 -3.27 8.54
N GLN A 56 -15.41 -3.22 9.70
CA GLN A 56 -16.51 -4.12 10.07
C GLN A 56 -17.63 -4.21 9.00
N LYS A 57 -17.87 -3.13 8.25
CA LYS A 57 -18.89 -3.07 7.20
C LYS A 57 -18.58 -3.99 5.99
N MET A 58 -17.30 -4.31 5.73
CA MET A 58 -16.90 -5.14 4.59
C MET A 58 -17.18 -6.63 4.81
N PHE A 59 -17.11 -7.09 6.07
CA PHE A 59 -17.36 -8.49 6.47
C PHE A 59 -18.80 -8.97 6.24
N LYS A 60 -19.71 -8.09 5.83
CA LYS A 60 -21.04 -8.49 5.31
C LYS A 60 -20.95 -9.42 4.10
N ASN A 61 -19.90 -9.28 3.29
CA ASN A 61 -19.59 -10.20 2.20
C ASN A 61 -18.22 -10.82 2.46
N TRP A 62 -18.21 -12.07 2.89
CA TRP A 62 -17.01 -12.74 3.38
C TRP A 62 -15.88 -12.83 2.36
N LEU A 63 -16.19 -13.16 1.09
CA LEU A 63 -15.16 -13.32 0.07
C LEU A 63 -14.40 -11.99 -0.22
N PRO A 64 -15.06 -10.86 -0.55
CA PRO A 64 -14.38 -9.58 -0.67
C PRO A 64 -13.69 -9.11 0.61
N ALA A 65 -14.24 -9.40 1.78
CA ALA A 65 -13.62 -9.02 3.05
C ALA A 65 -12.30 -9.74 3.27
N PHE A 66 -12.26 -11.05 3.05
CA PHE A 66 -11.05 -11.85 3.21
C PHE A 66 -9.96 -11.49 2.20
N LEU A 67 -10.33 -11.30 0.92
CA LEU A 67 -9.39 -10.84 -0.10
C LEU A 67 -8.85 -9.43 0.22
N HIS A 68 -9.70 -8.53 0.70
CA HIS A 68 -9.25 -7.19 1.07
C HIS A 68 -8.37 -7.19 2.32
N LEU A 69 -8.60 -8.10 3.26
CA LEU A 69 -7.77 -8.24 4.45
C LEU A 69 -6.31 -8.53 4.07
N PHE A 70 -6.06 -9.40 3.08
CA PHE A 70 -4.69 -9.65 2.61
C PHE A 70 -4.01 -8.40 2.09
N ILE A 71 -4.71 -7.65 1.22
CA ILE A 71 -4.19 -6.38 0.68
C ILE A 71 -3.95 -5.37 1.81
N TYR A 72 -4.91 -5.24 2.73
CA TYR A 72 -4.84 -4.30 3.85
C TYR A 72 -3.66 -4.59 4.79
N VAL A 73 -3.49 -5.86 5.20
CA VAL A 73 -2.39 -6.28 6.07
C VAL A 73 -1.06 -6.16 5.33
N ALA A 74 -0.99 -6.55 4.05
CA ALA A 74 0.21 -6.38 3.24
C ALA A 74 0.64 -4.91 3.20
N PHE A 75 -0.26 -3.99 2.86
CA PHE A 75 0.05 -2.55 2.84
C PHE A 75 0.53 -2.02 4.19
N LEU A 76 -0.07 -2.44 5.30
CA LEU A 76 0.35 -1.98 6.62
C LEU A 76 1.74 -2.46 6.99
N ILE A 77 2.05 -3.74 6.74
CA ILE A 77 3.33 -4.33 7.12
C ILE A 77 4.44 -3.88 6.16
N THR A 78 4.17 -3.73 4.86
CA THR A 78 5.14 -3.24 3.87
C THR A 78 5.56 -1.80 4.12
N GLN A 79 4.84 -1.01 4.94
CA GLN A 79 5.33 0.31 5.36
C GLN A 79 6.66 0.23 6.12
N ILE A 80 6.92 -0.89 6.80
CA ILE A 80 8.20 -1.13 7.49
C ILE A 80 9.32 -1.22 6.46
N GLU A 81 9.12 -1.97 5.37
CA GLU A 81 10.07 -2.05 4.25
C GLU A 81 10.19 -0.73 3.51
N LEU A 82 9.09 0.03 3.34
CA LEU A 82 9.14 1.35 2.72
C LEU A 82 10.05 2.32 3.48
N ILE A 83 10.05 2.26 4.83
CA ILE A 83 10.97 3.07 5.64
C ILE A 83 12.43 2.70 5.33
N GLU A 84 12.73 1.42 5.19
CA GLU A 84 14.07 0.98 4.80
C GLU A 84 14.46 1.46 3.40
N ILE A 85 13.57 1.34 2.41
CA ILE A 85 13.78 1.86 1.05
C ILE A 85 14.12 3.36 1.08
N PHE A 86 13.46 4.14 1.94
CA PHE A 86 13.79 5.55 2.11
C PHE A 86 15.18 5.76 2.71
N VAL A 87 15.53 5.01 3.75
CA VAL A 87 16.85 5.11 4.38
C VAL A 87 17.94 4.74 3.38
N ASP A 88 17.83 3.58 2.75
CA ASP A 88 18.79 3.07 1.76
C ASP A 88 18.93 4.01 0.55
N GLY A 89 17.81 4.53 0.04
CA GLY A 89 17.82 5.48 -1.08
C GLY A 89 18.50 6.81 -0.76
N LEU A 90 18.43 7.27 0.50
CA LEU A 90 19.05 8.52 0.95
C LEU A 90 20.52 8.35 1.37
N SER A 91 20.84 7.27 2.08
CA SER A 91 22.20 6.96 2.55
C SER A 91 23.08 6.38 1.43
N GLY A 92 22.47 5.77 0.41
CA GLY A 92 23.17 4.93 -0.56
C GLY A 92 23.64 3.59 0.02
N SER A 93 23.07 3.15 1.15
CA SER A 93 23.30 1.81 1.71
C SER A 93 22.40 0.77 1.06
N HIS A 94 22.72 -0.50 1.30
CA HIS A 94 21.85 -1.64 1.01
C HIS A 94 21.46 -2.29 2.34
N ARG A 95 20.16 -2.46 2.57
CA ARG A 95 19.58 -3.20 3.71
C ARG A 95 20.07 -2.66 5.05
N PHE A 96 19.92 -1.34 5.26
CA PHE A 96 20.45 -0.63 6.43
C PHE A 96 20.13 -1.30 7.78
N PHE A 97 18.92 -1.86 7.93
CA PHE A 97 18.50 -2.46 9.21
C PHE A 97 18.91 -3.92 9.39
N ALA A 98 19.41 -4.59 8.34
CA ALA A 98 19.70 -6.02 8.37
C ALA A 98 20.75 -6.38 9.44
N SER A 99 21.84 -5.61 9.53
CA SER A 99 22.89 -5.84 10.52
C SER A 99 22.42 -5.66 11.97
N ALA A 100 21.54 -4.70 12.22
CA ALA A 100 21.02 -4.38 13.55
C ALA A 100 19.95 -5.37 14.03
N LEU A 101 19.12 -5.88 13.12
CA LEU A 101 17.98 -6.74 13.44
C LEU A 101 18.25 -8.24 13.23
N GLY A 102 19.28 -8.61 12.46
CA GLY A 102 19.73 -9.99 12.29
C GLY A 102 18.61 -10.94 11.86
N GLY A 103 18.41 -12.05 12.58
CA GLY A 103 17.37 -13.03 12.23
C GLY A 103 15.93 -12.51 12.26
N PHE A 104 15.64 -11.47 13.06
CA PHE A 104 14.32 -10.84 13.05
C PHE A 104 14.07 -10.08 11.74
N TYR A 105 15.12 -9.51 11.14
CA TYR A 105 15.05 -8.88 9.82
C TYR A 105 14.59 -9.87 8.75
N THR A 106 15.27 -11.03 8.69
CA THR A 106 14.93 -12.09 7.74
C THR A 106 13.49 -12.55 7.92
N PHE A 107 13.03 -12.73 9.16
CA PHE A 107 11.63 -13.06 9.45
C PHE A 107 10.66 -12.01 8.89
N VAL A 108 10.91 -10.72 9.14
CA VAL A 108 10.04 -9.63 8.68
C VAL A 108 9.98 -9.57 7.15
N ILE A 109 11.12 -9.65 6.46
CA ILE A 109 11.16 -9.62 4.99
C ILE A 109 10.47 -10.84 4.39
N SER A 110 10.75 -12.05 4.90
CA SER A 110 10.05 -13.26 4.43
C SER A 110 8.54 -13.20 4.69
N PHE A 111 8.11 -12.62 5.80
CA PHE A 111 6.70 -12.42 6.09
C PHE A 111 6.04 -11.44 5.13
N ILE A 112 6.73 -10.33 4.80
CA ILE A 112 6.28 -9.36 3.80
C ILE A 112 6.15 -10.01 2.42
N GLU A 113 7.08 -10.89 2.03
CA GLU A 113 7.03 -11.59 0.76
C GLU A 113 5.80 -12.51 0.65
N VAL A 114 5.50 -13.28 1.70
CA VAL A 114 4.29 -14.11 1.77
C VAL A 114 3.02 -13.24 1.67
N LEU A 115 2.96 -12.14 2.41
CA LEU A 115 1.85 -11.19 2.34
C LEU A 115 1.70 -10.57 0.95
N SER A 116 2.82 -10.28 0.28
CA SER A 116 2.83 -9.72 -1.08
C SER A 116 2.27 -10.70 -2.09
N VAL A 117 2.56 -12.01 -1.97
CA VAL A 117 1.95 -13.05 -2.82
C VAL A 117 0.43 -13.13 -2.60
N LEU A 118 -0.01 -13.10 -1.34
CA LEU A 118 -1.44 -13.11 -1.01
C LEU A 118 -2.16 -11.86 -1.55
N ALA A 119 -1.55 -10.68 -1.38
CA ALA A 119 -2.05 -9.42 -1.91
C ALA A 119 -2.09 -9.40 -3.44
N PHE A 120 -1.08 -9.99 -4.10
CA PHE A 120 -1.05 -10.12 -5.56
C PHE A 120 -2.23 -10.94 -6.07
N ILE A 121 -2.43 -12.14 -5.51
CA ILE A 121 -3.56 -13.02 -5.86
C ILE A 121 -4.89 -12.29 -5.62
N ALA A 122 -5.05 -11.64 -4.47
CA ALA A 122 -6.26 -10.88 -4.15
C ALA A 122 -6.52 -9.74 -5.13
N THR A 123 -5.47 -9.04 -5.56
CA THR A 123 -5.53 -7.94 -6.53
C THR A 123 -5.96 -8.42 -7.90
N ILE A 124 -5.43 -9.55 -8.38
CA ILE A 124 -5.87 -10.19 -9.63
C ILE A 124 -7.35 -10.59 -9.55
N ILE A 125 -7.79 -11.19 -8.44
CA ILE A 125 -9.19 -11.55 -8.24
C ILE A 125 -10.09 -10.29 -8.24
N PHE A 126 -9.67 -9.20 -7.59
CA PHE A 126 -10.44 -7.95 -7.61
C PHE A 126 -10.50 -7.32 -9.00
N LEU A 127 -9.40 -7.36 -9.75
CA LEU A 127 -9.33 -6.84 -11.11
C LEU A 127 -10.25 -7.66 -12.04
N ALA A 128 -10.20 -8.99 -11.95
CA ALA A 128 -11.09 -9.90 -12.68
C ALA A 128 -12.55 -9.67 -12.28
N ARG A 129 -12.84 -9.54 -10.99
CA ARG A 129 -14.20 -9.28 -10.49
C ARG A 129 -14.78 -7.96 -10.98
N ARG A 130 -13.93 -6.95 -11.21
CA ARG A 130 -14.35 -5.63 -11.67
C ARG A 130 -14.53 -5.57 -13.19
N ASN A 131 -13.64 -6.22 -13.95
CA ASN A 131 -13.57 -6.06 -15.41
C ASN A 131 -14.14 -7.26 -16.19
N LEU A 132 -13.98 -8.48 -15.67
CA LEU A 132 -14.44 -9.71 -16.33
C LEU A 132 -15.83 -10.12 -15.86
N LEU A 133 -16.06 -10.13 -14.55
CA LEU A 133 -17.37 -10.46 -13.98
C LEU A 133 -18.32 -9.27 -14.16
N ARG A 134 -19.38 -9.44 -14.96
CA ARG A 134 -20.36 -8.39 -15.32
C ARG A 134 -21.33 -8.07 -14.16
N ILE A 135 -20.82 -7.74 -12.98
CA ILE A 135 -21.60 -7.49 -11.77
C ILE A 135 -22.44 -6.22 -11.92
N PRO A 136 -23.77 -6.26 -11.67
CA PRO A 136 -24.67 -5.12 -11.91
C PRO A 136 -24.23 -3.82 -11.23
N ARG A 137 -23.72 -3.90 -10.00
CA ARG A 137 -23.22 -2.73 -9.23
C ARG A 137 -22.11 -1.95 -9.96
N PHE A 138 -21.27 -2.62 -10.74
CA PHE A 138 -20.15 -1.97 -11.46
C PHE A 138 -20.54 -1.43 -12.83
N ARG A 139 -21.76 -1.72 -13.31
CA ARG A 139 -22.24 -1.30 -14.64
C ARG A 139 -23.28 -0.20 -14.59
N LYS A 140 -23.54 0.37 -13.41
CA LYS A 140 -24.51 1.46 -13.26
C LYS A 140 -24.01 2.76 -13.90
N PRO A 141 -24.90 3.67 -14.36
CA PRO A 141 -24.51 4.91 -15.03
C PRO A 141 -23.52 5.77 -14.23
N GLU A 142 -23.65 5.82 -12.90
CA GLU A 142 -22.77 6.57 -12.00
C GLU A 142 -21.32 6.05 -11.97
N MET A 143 -21.09 4.81 -12.42
CA MET A 143 -19.75 4.24 -12.48
C MET A 143 -18.99 4.63 -13.76
N LYS A 144 -19.65 5.23 -14.76
CA LYS A 144 -19.00 5.57 -16.03
C LYS A 144 -17.93 6.64 -15.85
N GLY A 145 -16.81 6.50 -16.56
CA GLY A 145 -15.73 7.49 -16.58
C GLY A 145 -14.70 7.30 -15.46
N TRP A 146 -14.47 8.36 -14.67
CA TRP A 146 -13.42 8.41 -13.65
C TRP A 146 -13.55 7.33 -12.56
N PRO A 147 -14.72 7.10 -11.92
CA PRO A 147 -14.81 6.16 -10.80
C PRO A 147 -14.43 4.71 -11.16
N PHE A 148 -14.69 4.30 -12.39
CA PHE A 148 -14.29 2.98 -12.87
C PHE A 148 -12.78 2.93 -13.16
N ARG A 149 -12.24 3.97 -13.83
CA ARG A 149 -10.81 4.05 -14.17
C ARG A 149 -9.93 4.17 -12.93
N ASP A 150 -10.33 4.99 -11.97
CA ASP A 150 -9.62 5.21 -10.70
C ASP A 150 -9.36 3.89 -9.96
N ALA A 151 -10.41 3.07 -9.80
CA ALA A 151 -10.28 1.78 -9.14
C ALA A 151 -9.39 0.79 -9.91
N ASN A 152 -9.41 0.82 -11.25
CA ASN A 152 -8.50 -0.01 -12.05
C ASN A 152 -7.05 0.50 -11.98
N LEU A 153 -6.84 1.81 -11.94
CA LEU A 153 -5.51 2.42 -11.80
C LEU A 153 -4.89 2.06 -10.46
N ILE A 154 -5.65 2.08 -9.37
CA ILE A 154 -5.15 1.67 -8.04
C ILE A 154 -4.75 0.19 -8.05
N LEU A 155 -5.58 -0.71 -8.59
CA LEU A 155 -5.26 -2.13 -8.66
C LEU A 155 -4.06 -2.41 -9.59
N LEU A 156 -3.92 -1.65 -10.68
CA LEU A 156 -2.75 -1.74 -11.55
C LEU A 156 -1.49 -1.23 -10.86
N GLY A 157 -1.59 -0.10 -10.13
CA GLY A 157 -0.50 0.43 -9.32
C GLY A 157 -0.03 -0.57 -8.28
N GLU A 158 -0.96 -1.28 -7.64
CA GLU A 158 -0.65 -2.35 -6.69
C GLU A 158 0.10 -3.51 -7.34
N ILE A 159 -0.32 -3.94 -8.53
CA ILE A 159 0.41 -4.98 -9.30
C ILE A 159 1.84 -4.51 -9.60
N ILE A 160 2.02 -3.26 -10.03
CA ILE A 160 3.34 -2.70 -10.35
C ILE A 160 4.22 -2.66 -9.09
N LEU A 161 3.66 -2.22 -7.95
CA LEU A 161 4.37 -2.17 -6.67
C LEU A 161 4.85 -3.57 -6.25
N ILE A 162 3.95 -4.56 -6.23
CA ILE A 162 4.28 -5.92 -5.80
C ILE A 162 5.30 -6.58 -6.73
N VAL A 163 5.15 -6.40 -8.05
CA VAL A 163 6.15 -6.90 -9.02
C VAL A 163 7.50 -6.24 -8.78
N GLY A 164 7.53 -4.96 -8.41
CA GLY A 164 8.75 -4.26 -7.98
C GLY A 164 9.40 -4.91 -6.77
N ILE A 165 8.62 -5.21 -5.72
CA ILE A 165 9.09 -5.88 -4.50
C ILE A 165 9.66 -7.28 -4.83
N PHE A 166 8.95 -8.09 -5.60
CA PHE A 166 9.44 -9.42 -6.01
C PHE A 166 10.71 -9.34 -6.85
N SER A 167 10.79 -8.37 -7.76
CA SER A 167 11.97 -8.18 -8.58
C SER A 167 13.18 -7.77 -7.74
N MET A 168 12.97 -6.88 -6.76
CA MET A 168 14.01 -6.45 -5.82
C MET A 168 14.52 -7.62 -4.98
N ASN A 169 13.62 -8.36 -4.31
CA ASN A 169 14.01 -9.47 -3.43
C ASN A 169 14.61 -10.66 -4.22
N GLY A 170 14.07 -10.94 -5.41
CA GLY A 170 14.61 -11.95 -6.30
C GLY A 170 16.01 -11.60 -6.82
N ALA A 171 16.24 -10.32 -7.17
CA ALA A 171 17.56 -9.85 -7.56
C ALA A 171 18.56 -9.94 -6.41
N ASP A 172 18.20 -9.50 -5.20
CA ASP A 172 19.04 -9.61 -4.01
C ASP A 172 19.48 -11.06 -3.76
N THR A 173 18.54 -12.01 -3.83
CA THR A 173 18.83 -13.45 -3.69
C THR A 173 19.86 -13.93 -4.73
N VAL A 174 19.70 -13.53 -5.99
CA VAL A 174 20.65 -13.89 -7.05
C VAL A 174 22.03 -13.26 -6.82
N LEU A 175 22.11 -12.04 -6.30
CA LEU A 175 23.40 -11.39 -6.00
C LEU A 175 24.11 -12.06 -4.82
N GLN A 176 23.36 -12.41 -3.77
CA GLN A 176 23.87 -13.17 -2.61
C GLN A 176 24.44 -14.52 -3.01
N THR A 177 23.70 -15.29 -3.82
CA THR A 177 24.18 -16.60 -4.30
C THR A 177 25.43 -16.52 -5.17
N ARG A 178 25.70 -15.37 -5.80
CA ARG A 178 26.93 -15.13 -6.56
C ARG A 178 28.10 -14.65 -5.71
N GLY A 179 27.90 -14.45 -4.40
CA GLY A 179 28.93 -14.03 -3.47
C GLY A 179 29.45 -12.61 -3.73
N LEU A 180 28.63 -11.74 -4.32
CA LEU A 180 28.99 -10.34 -4.50
C LEU A 180 29.01 -9.66 -3.13
N GLU A 181 30.18 -9.20 -2.70
CA GLU A 181 30.29 -8.42 -1.47
C GLU A 181 29.33 -7.22 -1.54
N HIS A 182 28.71 -6.90 -0.39
CA HIS A 182 27.69 -5.87 -0.19
C HIS A 182 26.21 -6.33 -0.29
N TYR A 183 25.92 -7.52 -0.82
CA TYR A 183 24.55 -8.05 -0.96
C TYR A 183 24.27 -9.28 -0.10
#